data_AF-D7KMI3-F1
#
_entry.id   AF-D7KMI3-F1
#
_cell.length_a   1.000
_cell.length_b   1.000
_cell.length_c   1.000
_cell.angle_alpha   90.00
_cell.angle_beta   90.00
_cell.angle_gamma   90.00
#
_symmetry.space_group_name_H-M   'P 1'
#
loop_
_entity.id
_entity.type
_entity.pdbx_description
1 polymer ?
#
loop_
_entity_poly.entity_id
_entity_poly.type
_entity_poly.pdbx_seq_one_letter_code
_entity_poly.pdbx_strand_id
1 'polypeptide(L)'
;MDNIVDSLNKAYEKFVLASAGVLESKESAGGQKASLTDAALENFKEKWELFRVACDQAEEFVESVKQRIGSECLVDEATGLTTASGNSGGQAPAATGAATSLPPISAVRLEQMSRAVRWLVLELQRGSGAAPGSVHSSSTGYMDSNQSMRLLSSWIGQIGDLGLNLLWRFIHIVVSLWYIVSGISEAIESYAISLGLNKKYSSIDLEKLRCLAVVVDIEAVQDVAKVVELLQWLTTIGVKQVGLFDSQGLLKKSKDLILETVPGSMLLEEIGKDFSPDGKRIALEFISSSDNKEAVMKAANILLQRYLKSSHPENDQGENFFTESHLNEALGVVGENVHVPDLLLVYGPIRSHLGFPAWRLRYTEIVHMGTLKYMRYGSLLKAIHKFTGVHQNYGKSLISHYFIYSLSHTQFKY
;
A
#
# COMPACT_ATOMS: atom_id res chain seq x y z
N MET A 1 1.69 -23.10 0.77
CA MET A 1 2.18 -21.81 1.30
C MET A 1 3.62 -21.99 1.76
N ASP A 2 3.88 -22.90 2.70
CA ASP A 2 5.22 -23.14 3.28
C ASP A 2 6.31 -23.39 2.22
N ASN A 3 6.06 -24.28 1.25
CA ASN A 3 7.03 -24.54 0.17
C ASN A 3 7.36 -23.30 -0.70
N ILE A 4 6.43 -22.35 -0.85
CA ILE A 4 6.63 -21.13 -1.64
C ILE A 4 7.44 -20.12 -0.82
N VAL A 5 7.10 -19.98 0.47
CA VAL A 5 7.84 -19.15 1.42
C VAL A 5 9.28 -19.65 1.57
N ASP A 6 9.48 -20.96 1.68
CA ASP A 6 10.80 -21.58 1.75
C ASP A 6 11.60 -21.40 0.46
N SER A 7 10.95 -21.52 -0.71
CA SER A 7 11.58 -21.28 -2.01
C SER A 7 12.02 -19.82 -2.16
N LEU A 8 11.16 -18.87 -1.77
CA LEU A 8 11.44 -17.45 -1.78
C LEU A 8 12.57 -17.08 -0.83
N ASN A 9 12.53 -17.58 0.41
CA ASN A 9 13.57 -17.33 1.41
C ASN A 9 14.94 -17.87 0.95
N LYS A 10 14.96 -19.10 0.40
CA LYS A 10 16.18 -19.70 -0.13
C LYS A 10 16.74 -18.96 -1.35
N ALA A 11 15.88 -18.43 -2.21
CA ALA A 11 16.29 -17.63 -3.36
C ALA A 11 16.84 -16.27 -2.92
N TYR A 12 16.22 -15.64 -1.93
CA TYR A 12 16.67 -14.40 -1.31
C TYR A 12 18.05 -14.54 -0.66
N GLU A 13 18.26 -15.56 0.17
CA GLU A 13 19.56 -15.80 0.81
C GLU A 13 20.68 -15.99 -0.24
N LYS A 14 20.41 -16.76 -1.30
CA LYS A 14 21.38 -16.96 -2.39
C LYS A 14 21.68 -15.69 -3.17
N PHE A 15 20.68 -14.83 -3.37
CA PHE A 15 20.85 -13.53 -4.00
C PHE A 15 21.73 -12.60 -3.14
N VAL A 16 21.45 -12.51 -1.83
CA VAL A 16 22.23 -11.70 -0.88
C VAL A 16 23.69 -12.20 -0.82
N LEU A 17 23.89 -13.52 -0.73
CA LEU A 17 25.24 -14.11 -0.75
C LEU A 17 26.00 -13.80 -2.05
N ALA A 18 25.32 -13.86 -3.20
CA ALA A 18 25.95 -13.52 -4.48
C ALA A 18 26.30 -12.02 -4.57
N SER A 19 25.49 -11.14 -3.97
CA SER A 19 25.78 -9.71 -3.89
C SER A 19 27.02 -9.40 -3.03
N ALA A 20 27.19 -10.11 -1.92
CA ALA A 20 28.38 -10.01 -1.08
C ALA A 20 29.64 -10.46 -1.84
N GLY A 21 29.56 -11.56 -2.60
CA GLY A 21 30.66 -12.03 -3.43
C GLY A 21 31.12 -11.04 -4.52
N VAL A 22 30.21 -10.21 -5.05
CA VAL A 22 30.57 -9.12 -5.98
C VAL A 22 31.37 -8.02 -5.26
N LEU A 23 31.01 -7.69 -4.01
CA LEU A 23 31.71 -6.69 -3.22
C LEU A 23 33.10 -7.18 -2.79
N GLU A 24 33.22 -8.41 -2.30
CA GLU A 24 34.49 -9.01 -1.88
C GLU A 24 35.46 -9.21 -3.06
N SER A 25 34.94 -9.62 -4.22
CA SER A 25 35.76 -9.76 -5.43
C SER A 25 36.22 -8.41 -5.98
N LYS A 26 35.41 -7.35 -5.83
CA LYS A 26 35.77 -5.98 -6.19
C LYS A 26 36.84 -5.39 -5.26
N GLU A 27 36.76 -5.68 -3.97
CA GLU A 27 37.76 -5.26 -2.97
C GLU A 27 39.10 -5.98 -3.18
N SER A 28 39.06 -7.31 -3.42
CA SER A 28 40.25 -8.13 -3.66
C SER A 28 40.95 -7.83 -5.00
N ALA A 29 40.23 -7.28 -5.98
CA ALA A 29 40.75 -7.01 -7.31
C ALA A 29 41.55 -5.71 -7.43
N GLY A 30 41.58 -4.85 -6.40
CA GLY A 30 42.36 -3.60 -6.39
C GLY A 30 42.11 -2.67 -7.59
N GLY A 31 40.97 -2.82 -8.27
CA GLY A 31 40.62 -2.07 -9.49
C GLY A 31 41.26 -2.55 -10.80
N GLN A 32 41.99 -3.67 -10.85
CA GLN A 32 42.77 -4.07 -12.05
C GLN A 32 42.50 -5.50 -12.58
N LYS A 33 41.64 -6.32 -11.95
CA LYS A 33 41.37 -7.70 -12.39
C LYS A 33 39.93 -7.92 -12.86
N ALA A 34 39.69 -7.82 -14.17
CA ALA A 34 38.35 -7.93 -14.77
C ALA A 34 37.72 -9.33 -14.62
N SER A 35 38.47 -10.41 -14.82
CA SER A 35 37.89 -11.75 -14.96
C SER A 35 37.22 -12.34 -13.70
N LEU A 36 37.70 -12.01 -12.50
CA LEU A 36 37.09 -12.49 -11.24
C LEU A 36 35.83 -11.70 -10.90
N THR A 37 35.84 -10.40 -11.17
CA THR A 37 34.68 -9.53 -10.99
C THR A 37 33.59 -9.86 -12.02
N ASP A 38 33.97 -10.19 -13.27
CA ASP A 38 33.03 -10.60 -14.32
C ASP A 38 32.32 -11.91 -13.97
N ALA A 39 33.04 -12.91 -13.43
CA ALA A 39 32.45 -14.17 -12.98
C ALA A 39 31.50 -13.98 -11.78
N ALA A 40 31.88 -13.12 -10.82
CA ALA A 40 31.01 -12.77 -9.69
C ALA A 40 29.74 -12.03 -10.14
N LEU A 41 29.85 -11.16 -11.14
CA LEU A 41 28.74 -10.40 -11.70
C LEU A 41 27.74 -11.29 -12.45
N GLU A 42 28.23 -12.25 -13.25
CA GLU A 42 27.36 -13.22 -13.92
C GLU A 42 26.65 -14.15 -12.91
N ASN A 43 27.35 -14.60 -11.86
CA ASN A 43 26.73 -15.35 -10.78
C ASN A 43 25.66 -14.52 -10.03
N PHE A 44 25.94 -13.25 -9.75
CA PHE A 44 24.95 -12.33 -9.16
C PHE A 44 23.72 -12.18 -10.04
N LYS A 45 23.90 -11.99 -11.34
CA LYS A 45 22.83 -11.87 -12.32
C LYS A 45 21.97 -13.14 -12.39
N GLU A 46 22.60 -14.31 -12.36
CA GLU A 46 21.89 -15.59 -12.31
C GLU A 46 21.04 -15.72 -11.03
N LYS A 47 21.60 -15.37 -9.86
CA LYS A 47 20.86 -15.48 -8.60
C LYS A 47 19.75 -14.42 -8.48
N TRP A 48 19.94 -13.25 -9.06
CA TRP A 48 18.89 -12.24 -9.21
C TRP A 48 17.71 -12.75 -10.03
N GLU A 49 17.95 -13.39 -11.18
CA GLU A 49 16.88 -13.95 -12.02
C GLU A 49 16.12 -15.07 -11.29
N LEU A 50 16.82 -15.94 -10.56
CA LEU A 50 16.18 -16.98 -9.75
C LEU A 50 15.31 -16.39 -8.63
N PHE A 51 15.78 -15.32 -7.98
CA PHE A 51 14.99 -14.62 -6.97
C PHE A 51 13.75 -13.94 -7.57
N ARG A 52 13.90 -13.27 -8.72
CA ARG A 52 12.78 -12.67 -9.45
C ARG A 52 11.70 -13.70 -9.80
N VAL A 53 12.09 -14.86 -10.32
CA VAL A 53 11.15 -15.96 -10.63
C VAL A 53 10.43 -16.46 -9.36
N ALA A 54 11.13 -16.54 -8.22
CA ALA A 54 10.50 -16.93 -6.96
C ALA A 54 9.49 -15.88 -6.46
N CYS A 55 9.77 -14.59 -6.66
CA CYS A 55 8.81 -13.51 -6.39
C CYS A 55 7.58 -13.60 -7.29
N ASP A 56 7.77 -13.81 -8.60
CA ASP A 56 6.68 -13.95 -9.57
C ASP A 56 5.75 -15.12 -9.18
N GLN A 57 6.32 -16.26 -8.74
CA GLN A 57 5.56 -17.42 -8.26
C GLN A 57 4.80 -17.15 -6.95
N ALA A 58 5.38 -16.36 -6.04
CA ALA A 58 4.71 -15.97 -4.81
C ALA A 58 3.53 -15.03 -5.09
N GLU A 59 3.68 -14.11 -6.05
CA GLU A 59 2.62 -13.20 -6.48
C GLU A 59 1.47 -13.96 -7.16
N GLU A 60 1.77 -14.90 -8.05
CA GLU A 60 0.76 -15.77 -8.68
C GLU A 60 -0.02 -16.57 -7.62
N PHE A 61 0.65 -17.09 -6.58
CA PHE A 61 -0.01 -17.76 -5.48
C PHE A 61 -0.94 -16.82 -4.70
N VAL A 62 -0.51 -15.59 -4.40
CA VAL A 62 -1.34 -14.60 -3.70
C VAL A 62 -2.58 -14.25 -4.53
N GLU A 63 -2.43 -14.01 -5.83
CA GLU A 63 -3.57 -13.74 -6.71
C GLU A 63 -4.50 -14.96 -6.84
N SER A 64 -3.97 -16.18 -6.84
CA SER A 64 -4.80 -17.41 -6.83
C SER A 64 -5.63 -17.54 -5.55
N VAL A 65 -5.05 -17.21 -4.39
CA VAL A 65 -5.74 -17.25 -3.10
C VAL A 65 -6.81 -16.17 -3.03
N LYS A 66 -6.50 -14.97 -3.53
CA LYS A 66 -7.43 -13.85 -3.63
C LYS A 66 -8.63 -14.16 -4.52
N GLN A 67 -8.42 -14.83 -5.66
CA GLN A 67 -9.52 -15.31 -6.51
C GLN A 67 -10.37 -16.38 -5.81
N ARG A 68 -9.74 -17.30 -5.06
CA ARG A 68 -10.47 -18.33 -4.30
C ARG A 68 -11.36 -17.72 -3.22
N ILE A 69 -10.84 -16.79 -2.43
CA ILE A 69 -11.60 -16.08 -1.38
C ILE A 69 -12.72 -15.23 -2.00
N GLY A 70 -12.43 -14.53 -3.10
CA GLY A 70 -13.43 -13.76 -3.84
C GLY A 70 -14.56 -14.62 -4.41
N SER A 71 -14.25 -15.87 -4.81
CA SER A 71 -15.25 -16.81 -5.30
C SER A 71 -16.11 -17.45 -4.20
N GLU A 72 -15.55 -17.69 -3.01
CA GLU A 72 -16.31 -18.22 -1.86
C GLU A 72 -17.27 -17.17 -1.28
N CYS A 73 -16.93 -15.88 -1.34
CA CYS A 73 -17.79 -14.79 -0.90
C CYS A 73 -19.01 -14.53 -1.82
N LEU A 74 -18.94 -14.90 -3.10
CA LEU A 74 -20.04 -14.72 -4.06
C LEU A 74 -21.09 -15.85 -4.03
N VAL A 75 -20.82 -16.96 -3.34
CA VAL A 75 -21.79 -18.07 -3.22
C VAL A 75 -22.83 -17.79 -2.13
N ASP A 76 -22.49 -17.00 -1.10
CA ASP A 76 -23.43 -16.63 -0.04
C ASP A 76 -24.41 -15.51 -0.45
N GLU A 77 -24.05 -14.66 -1.43
CA GLU A 77 -24.92 -13.55 -1.86
C GLU A 77 -25.97 -13.97 -2.92
N ALA A 78 -25.76 -15.09 -3.61
CA ALA A 78 -26.73 -15.66 -4.56
C ALA A 78 -27.75 -16.63 -3.91
N THR A 79 -27.64 -16.89 -2.61
CA THR A 79 -28.57 -17.74 -1.86
C THR A 79 -29.25 -16.93 -0.77
N GLY A 80 -29.96 -15.87 -1.18
CA GLY A 80 -30.75 -15.04 -0.28
C GLY A 80 -31.73 -15.86 0.55
N LEU A 81 -31.64 -15.67 1.87
CA LEU A 81 -32.66 -16.01 2.85
C LEU A 81 -34.06 -15.60 2.34
N THR A 82 -34.99 -16.54 2.27
CA THR A 82 -36.40 -16.24 2.58
C THR A 82 -36.69 -16.73 4.00
N THR A 83 -36.87 -15.78 4.90
CA THR A 83 -37.45 -15.97 6.23
C THR A 83 -38.90 -16.46 6.11
N ALA A 84 -39.26 -17.57 6.78
CA ALA A 84 -40.57 -17.72 7.42
C ALA A 84 -40.54 -18.83 8.49
N SER A 85 -40.97 -18.42 9.68
CA SER A 85 -41.21 -19.21 10.89
C SER A 85 -42.37 -20.22 10.73
N GLY A 86 -42.29 -21.36 11.44
CA GLY A 86 -43.45 -21.96 12.10
C GLY A 86 -44.10 -23.23 11.50
N ASN A 87 -43.87 -24.35 12.21
CA ASN A 87 -44.76 -25.47 12.55
C ASN A 87 -45.34 -26.49 11.52
N SER A 88 -45.07 -27.76 11.87
CA SER A 88 -45.92 -28.97 11.89
C SER A 88 -46.44 -29.62 10.58
N GLY A 89 -45.92 -30.82 10.31
CA GLY A 89 -46.71 -32.06 10.16
C GLY A 89 -47.39 -32.38 8.82
N GLY A 90 -47.02 -33.54 8.24
CA GLY A 90 -47.98 -34.45 7.56
C GLY A 90 -48.01 -34.46 6.02
N GLN A 91 -47.59 -35.62 5.48
CA GLN A 91 -48.03 -36.33 4.25
C GLN A 91 -48.27 -35.60 2.89
N ALA A 92 -47.68 -36.20 1.84
CA ALA A 92 -47.95 -35.99 0.41
C ALA A 92 -49.28 -36.65 -0.05
N PRO A 93 -49.67 -36.73 -1.36
CA PRO A 93 -49.15 -36.11 -2.59
C PRO A 93 -50.25 -35.57 -3.56
N ALA A 94 -49.88 -34.86 -4.65
CA ALA A 94 -50.30 -35.13 -6.06
C ALA A 94 -50.17 -33.90 -7.00
N ALA A 95 -49.62 -34.16 -8.20
CA ALA A 95 -49.94 -33.63 -9.56
C ALA A 95 -50.18 -32.11 -9.74
N THR A 96 -49.66 -31.37 -10.72
CA THR A 96 -49.27 -31.64 -12.12
C THR A 96 -48.77 -30.30 -12.67
N GLY A 97 -47.77 -30.28 -13.56
CA GLY A 97 -47.44 -29.07 -14.33
C GLY A 97 -46.00 -29.02 -14.80
N ALA A 98 -45.75 -29.59 -15.98
CA ALA A 98 -44.45 -29.54 -16.65
C ALA A 98 -44.11 -28.12 -17.09
N ALA A 99 -43.04 -27.56 -16.52
CA ALA A 99 -42.22 -26.56 -17.17
C ALA A 99 -40.77 -27.07 -17.14
N THR A 100 -40.24 -27.43 -18.30
CA THR A 100 -38.87 -27.89 -18.52
C THR A 100 -37.88 -26.81 -18.10
N SER A 101 -37.40 -26.90 -16.85
CA SER A 101 -36.21 -26.18 -16.40
C SER A 101 -35.00 -27.10 -16.59
N LEU A 102 -34.07 -26.69 -17.45
CA LEU A 102 -32.73 -27.27 -17.49
C LEU A 102 -32.08 -27.00 -16.12
N PRO A 103 -31.46 -27.99 -15.46
CA PRO A 103 -30.78 -27.75 -14.20
C PRO A 103 -29.61 -26.78 -14.42
N PRO A 104 -29.38 -25.81 -13.53
CA PRO A 104 -28.26 -24.88 -13.66
C PRO A 104 -26.95 -25.66 -13.61
N ILE A 105 -26.12 -25.47 -14.63
CA ILE A 105 -24.81 -26.12 -14.75
C ILE A 105 -23.92 -25.54 -13.64
N SER A 106 -23.61 -26.34 -12.63
CA SER A 106 -22.66 -25.93 -11.59
C SER A 106 -21.26 -25.78 -12.18
N ALA A 107 -20.53 -24.74 -11.75
CA ALA A 107 -19.15 -24.48 -12.18
C ALA A 107 -18.25 -25.71 -11.98
N VAL A 108 -18.48 -26.48 -10.91
CA VAL A 108 -17.77 -27.73 -10.62
C VAL A 108 -17.99 -28.79 -11.72
N ARG A 109 -19.19 -28.87 -12.28
CA ARG A 109 -19.52 -29.84 -13.33
C ARG A 109 -18.95 -29.40 -14.68
N LEU A 110 -18.89 -28.10 -14.95
CA LEU A 110 -18.22 -27.54 -16.13
C LEU A 110 -16.68 -27.73 -16.05
N GLU A 111 -16.11 -27.53 -14.86
CA GLU A 111 -14.69 -27.76 -14.57
C GLU A 111 -14.32 -29.24 -14.77
N GLN A 112 -15.12 -30.16 -14.20
CA GLN A 112 -14.94 -31.61 -14.37
C GLN A 112 -15.11 -32.05 -15.82
N MET A 113 -16.08 -31.51 -16.54
CA MET A 113 -16.24 -31.77 -17.98
C MET A 113 -15.06 -31.21 -18.79
N SER A 114 -14.54 -30.02 -18.46
CA SER A 114 -13.37 -29.47 -19.14
C SER A 114 -12.12 -30.33 -18.91
N ARG A 115 -11.96 -30.89 -17.71
CA ARG A 115 -10.86 -31.80 -17.38
C ARG A 115 -11.00 -33.14 -18.08
N ALA A 116 -12.21 -33.70 -18.13
CA ALA A 116 -12.49 -34.94 -18.86
C ALA A 116 -12.25 -34.77 -20.37
N VAL A 117 -12.64 -33.62 -20.94
CA VAL A 117 -12.39 -33.30 -22.35
C VAL A 117 -10.91 -33.09 -22.62
N ARG A 118 -10.17 -32.37 -21.75
CA ARG A 118 -8.72 -32.23 -21.87
C ARG A 118 -7.99 -33.57 -21.76
N TRP A 119 -8.47 -34.48 -20.92
CA TRP A 119 -7.94 -35.83 -20.82
C TRP A 119 -8.22 -36.67 -22.08
N LEU A 120 -9.44 -36.60 -22.63
CA LEU A 120 -9.79 -37.28 -23.88
C LEU A 120 -8.98 -36.77 -25.09
N VAL A 121 -8.70 -35.47 -25.14
CA VAL A 121 -7.86 -34.87 -26.19
C VAL A 121 -6.42 -35.35 -26.07
N LEU A 122 -5.89 -35.52 -24.86
CA LEU A 122 -4.57 -36.10 -24.62
C LEU A 122 -4.51 -37.60 -24.99
N GLU A 123 -5.60 -38.33 -24.75
CA GLU A 123 -5.69 -39.76 -25.10
C GLU A 123 -5.83 -39.98 -26.61
N LEU A 124 -6.56 -39.10 -27.31
CA LEU A 124 -6.63 -39.09 -28.78
C LEU A 124 -5.29 -38.71 -29.43
N GLN A 125 -4.49 -37.87 -28.77
CA GLN A 125 -3.13 -37.55 -29.20
C GLN A 125 -2.13 -38.69 -28.92
N ARG A 126 -2.36 -39.51 -27.88
CA ARG A 126 -1.53 -40.68 -27.53
C ARG A 126 -1.91 -41.97 -28.26
N GLY A 127 -3.15 -42.09 -28.74
CA GLY A 127 -3.67 -43.27 -29.45
C GLY A 127 -3.21 -43.43 -30.90
N SER A 128 -2.36 -42.55 -31.43
CA SER A 128 -1.82 -42.65 -32.80
C SER A 128 -0.50 -43.43 -32.86
N GLY A 129 -0.39 -44.55 -32.14
CA GLY A 129 0.81 -45.38 -32.14
C GLY A 129 0.57 -46.87 -31.87
N ALA A 130 0.89 -47.71 -32.89
CA ALA A 130 1.02 -49.18 -32.99
C ALA A 130 -0.24 -49.97 -33.47
N ALA A 131 -0.37 -50.41 -34.74
CA ALA A 131 0.27 -51.51 -35.55
C ALA A 131 -0.64 -52.78 -35.62
N PRO A 132 -0.67 -53.68 -36.66
CA PRO A 132 0.43 -54.10 -37.57
C PRO A 132 0.10 -54.40 -39.08
N GLY A 133 1.16 -54.43 -39.91
CA GLY A 133 1.34 -55.33 -41.07
C GLY A 133 0.61 -55.07 -42.42
N SER A 134 1.33 -54.61 -43.45
CA SER A 134 1.66 -55.41 -44.67
C SER A 134 2.31 -54.55 -45.79
N VAL A 135 3.41 -55.08 -46.33
CA VAL A 135 3.88 -55.13 -47.74
C VAL A 135 3.70 -53.92 -48.69
N HIS A 136 4.86 -53.43 -49.17
CA HIS A 136 5.18 -52.75 -50.45
C HIS A 136 4.24 -51.69 -51.05
N SER A 137 4.78 -50.49 -51.31
CA SER A 137 5.18 -50.04 -52.68
C SER A 137 5.63 -48.57 -52.71
N SER A 138 6.53 -48.29 -53.64
CA SER A 138 7.15 -47.02 -53.98
C SER A 138 6.19 -45.97 -54.54
N SER A 139 6.33 -44.69 -54.15
CA SER A 139 6.06 -43.57 -55.07
C SER A 139 6.69 -42.25 -54.59
N THR A 140 7.62 -41.77 -55.41
CA THR A 140 7.83 -40.38 -55.84
C THR A 140 6.97 -39.26 -55.23
N GLY A 141 7.67 -38.30 -54.61
CA GLY A 141 7.49 -36.85 -54.86
C GLY A 141 6.11 -36.25 -54.67
N TYR A 142 5.68 -36.07 -53.42
CA TYR A 142 4.70 -35.05 -53.06
C TYR A 142 5.27 -34.32 -51.84
N MET A 143 5.74 -33.08 -52.00
CA MET A 143 6.02 -32.24 -50.84
C MET A 143 4.68 -32.00 -50.13
N ASP A 144 4.60 -32.50 -48.91
CA ASP A 144 3.43 -32.38 -48.06
C ASP A 144 3.18 -30.90 -47.73
N SER A 145 2.19 -30.30 -48.41
CA SER A 145 1.78 -28.90 -48.20
C SER A 145 1.46 -28.60 -46.73
N ASN A 146 1.06 -29.61 -45.95
CA ASN A 146 0.84 -29.45 -44.51
C ASN A 146 2.12 -29.21 -43.72
N GLN A 147 3.26 -29.79 -44.13
CA GLN A 147 4.55 -29.56 -43.48
C GLN A 147 5.03 -28.12 -43.71
N SER A 148 4.84 -27.60 -44.93
CA SER A 148 5.19 -26.21 -45.28
C SER A 148 4.29 -25.21 -44.53
N MET A 149 2.99 -25.48 -44.41
CA MET A 149 2.06 -24.64 -43.64
C MET A 149 2.39 -24.60 -42.14
N ARG A 150 2.84 -25.72 -41.55
CA ARG A 150 3.25 -25.78 -40.13
C ARG A 150 4.53 -24.98 -39.86
N LEU A 151 5.47 -24.95 -40.80
CA LEU A 151 6.68 -24.14 -40.69
C LEU A 151 6.37 -22.64 -40.80
N LEU A 152 5.47 -22.26 -41.73
CA LEU A 152 5.00 -20.88 -41.86
C LEU A 152 4.27 -20.39 -40.61
N SER A 153 3.38 -21.20 -40.01
CA SER A 153 2.67 -20.81 -38.79
C SER A 153 3.59 -20.66 -37.59
N SER A 154 4.57 -21.55 -37.44
CA SER A 154 5.62 -21.44 -36.40
C SER A 154 6.46 -20.18 -36.58
N TRP A 155 6.82 -19.84 -37.82
CA TRP A 155 7.64 -18.67 -38.12
C TRP A 155 6.88 -17.35 -37.90
N ILE A 156 5.60 -17.30 -38.29
CA ILE A 156 4.69 -16.18 -38.00
C ILE A 156 4.49 -16.02 -36.49
N GLY A 157 4.37 -17.12 -35.75
CA GLY A 157 4.30 -17.10 -34.28
C GLY A 157 5.56 -16.51 -33.63
N GLN A 158 6.75 -16.88 -34.11
CA GLN A 158 8.03 -16.36 -33.63
C GLN A 158 8.22 -14.86 -33.93
N ILE A 159 7.78 -14.41 -35.10
CA ILE A 159 7.82 -12.98 -35.49
C ILE A 159 6.81 -12.16 -34.67
N GLY A 160 5.64 -12.71 -34.41
CA GLY A 160 4.64 -12.10 -33.53
C GLY A 160 5.16 -11.94 -32.09
N ASP A 161 5.80 -12.98 -31.55
CA ASP A 161 6.39 -12.95 -30.21
C ASP A 161 7.55 -11.94 -30.11
N LEU A 162 8.43 -11.89 -31.11
CA LEU A 162 9.48 -10.88 -31.18
C LEU A 162 8.90 -9.45 -31.25
N GLY A 163 7.83 -9.27 -32.05
CA GLY A 163 7.11 -8.01 -32.16
C GLY A 163 6.47 -7.56 -30.85
N LEU A 164 5.80 -8.47 -30.14
CA LEU A 164 5.21 -8.20 -28.82
C LEU A 164 6.29 -7.86 -27.78
N ASN A 165 7.42 -8.58 -27.78
CA ASN A 165 8.54 -8.30 -26.89
C ASN A 165 9.18 -6.92 -27.16
N LEU A 166 9.35 -6.54 -28.43
CA LEU A 166 9.86 -5.21 -28.80
C LEU A 166 8.86 -4.12 -28.43
N LEU A 167 7.57 -4.35 -28.66
CA LEU A 167 6.49 -3.42 -28.28
C LEU A 167 6.45 -3.22 -26.77
N TRP A 168 6.55 -4.30 -25.98
CA TRP A 168 6.61 -4.24 -24.52
C TRP A 168 7.79 -3.42 -24.03
N ARG A 169 8.99 -3.65 -24.58
CA ARG A 169 10.19 -2.87 -24.27
C ARG A 169 10.01 -1.40 -24.64
N PHE A 170 9.42 -1.11 -25.80
CA PHE A 170 9.15 0.25 -26.22
C PHE A 170 8.18 0.96 -25.27
N ILE A 171 7.08 0.30 -24.87
CA ILE A 171 6.15 0.82 -23.86
C ILE A 171 6.88 1.11 -22.55
N HIS A 172 7.70 0.18 -22.06
CA HIS A 172 8.50 0.38 -20.85
C HIS A 172 9.45 1.58 -20.96
N ILE A 173 10.11 1.76 -22.11
CA ILE A 173 11.00 2.90 -22.36
C ILE A 173 10.21 4.20 -22.34
N VAL A 174 9.06 4.25 -23.02
CA VAL A 174 8.19 5.45 -23.05
C VAL A 174 7.70 5.79 -21.64
N VAL A 175 7.23 4.80 -20.89
CA VAL A 175 6.79 4.99 -19.50
C VAL A 175 7.95 5.45 -18.61
N SER A 176 9.13 4.85 -18.74
CA SER A 176 10.32 5.23 -17.96
C SER A 176 10.76 6.66 -18.28
N LEU A 177 10.79 7.03 -19.56
CA LEU A 177 11.12 8.39 -19.99
C LEU A 177 10.10 9.40 -19.46
N TRP A 178 8.81 9.05 -19.47
CA TRP A 178 7.75 9.86 -18.89
C TRP A 178 7.96 10.10 -17.39
N TYR A 179 8.32 9.06 -16.62
CA TYR A 179 8.65 9.21 -15.19
C TYR A 179 9.86 10.12 -14.97
N ILE A 180 10.91 10.00 -15.79
CA ILE A 180 12.10 10.86 -15.69
C ILE A 180 11.74 12.32 -15.97
N VAL A 181 11.00 12.59 -17.06
CA VAL A 181 10.55 13.94 -17.42
C VAL A 181 9.66 14.52 -16.34
N SER A 182 8.75 13.72 -15.77
CA SER A 182 7.88 14.14 -14.66
C SER A 182 8.70 14.53 -13.43
N GLY A 183 9.72 13.74 -13.04
CA GLY A 183 10.59 14.07 -11.91
C GLY A 183 11.44 15.33 -12.15
N ILE A 184 11.92 15.56 -13.37
CA ILE A 184 12.64 16.79 -13.74
C ILE A 184 11.70 18.00 -13.66
N SER A 185 10.47 17.88 -14.17
CA SER A 185 9.46 18.93 -14.09
C SER A 185 9.15 19.32 -12.64
N GLU A 186 8.93 18.32 -11.77
CA GLU A 186 8.73 18.55 -10.33
C GLU A 186 9.93 19.23 -9.66
N ALA A 187 11.15 18.88 -10.08
CA ALA A 187 12.35 19.54 -9.59
C ALA A 187 12.41 21.01 -9.99
N ILE A 188 12.20 21.31 -11.26
CA ILE A 188 12.19 22.67 -11.80
C ILE A 188 11.12 23.50 -11.10
N GLU A 189 9.92 22.94 -10.92
CA GLU A 189 8.82 23.62 -10.22
C GLU A 189 9.23 23.93 -8.76
N SER A 190 9.81 22.97 -8.04
CA SER A 190 10.30 23.17 -6.67
C SER A 190 11.35 24.29 -6.59
N TYR A 191 12.28 24.36 -7.54
CA TYR A 191 13.24 25.45 -7.63
C TYR A 191 12.57 26.80 -7.93
N ALA A 192 11.63 26.85 -8.88
CA ALA A 192 10.90 28.07 -9.22
C ALA A 192 10.09 28.61 -8.03
N ILE A 193 9.48 27.73 -7.24
CA ILE A 193 8.79 28.09 -5.99
C ILE A 193 9.79 28.65 -4.97
N SER A 194 10.92 27.97 -4.78
CA SER A 194 11.96 28.40 -3.81
C SER A 194 12.55 29.77 -4.16
N LEU A 195 12.65 30.08 -5.45
CA LEU A 195 13.13 31.37 -5.95
C LEU A 195 12.06 32.48 -5.90
N GLY A 196 10.84 32.17 -5.45
CA GLY A 196 9.73 33.12 -5.37
C GLY A 196 9.14 33.54 -6.72
N LEU A 197 9.47 32.84 -7.81
CA LEU A 197 8.96 33.15 -9.15
C LEU A 197 7.46 32.85 -9.27
N ASN A 198 6.95 31.93 -8.45
CA ASN A 198 5.56 31.53 -8.48
C ASN A 198 4.77 32.14 -7.31
N LYS A 199 4.14 33.30 -7.58
CA LYS A 199 3.34 34.07 -6.60
C LYS A 199 2.16 33.29 -6.01
N LYS A 200 1.73 32.20 -6.64
CA LYS A 200 0.67 31.30 -6.14
C LYS A 200 0.98 30.78 -4.74
N TYR A 201 2.25 30.54 -4.43
CA TYR A 201 2.68 29.94 -3.17
C TYR A 201 3.05 30.98 -2.09
N SER A 202 2.87 32.28 -2.36
CA SER A 202 3.23 33.35 -1.43
C SER A 202 2.18 33.64 -0.37
N SER A 203 0.91 33.25 -0.60
CA SER A 203 -0.19 33.41 0.34
C SER A 203 -0.71 32.04 0.75
N ILE A 204 -0.26 31.55 1.91
CA ILE A 204 -0.73 30.28 2.47
C ILE A 204 -1.62 30.58 3.66
N ASP A 205 -2.87 30.12 3.59
CA ASP A 205 -3.79 30.15 4.73
C ASP A 205 -3.38 29.07 5.75
N LEU A 206 -2.54 29.47 6.70
CA LEU A 206 -2.06 28.59 7.76
C LEU A 206 -3.06 28.45 8.92
N GLU A 207 -4.22 29.13 8.89
CA GLU A 207 -5.23 28.95 9.93
C GLU A 207 -5.79 27.53 9.93
N LYS A 208 -5.84 26.91 8.75
CA LYS A 208 -6.28 25.53 8.57
C LYS A 208 -5.25 24.49 9.00
N LEU A 209 -3.96 24.85 9.05
CA LEU A 209 -2.87 23.97 9.47
C LEU A 209 -2.54 24.24 10.94
N ARG A 210 -3.24 23.58 11.85
CA ARG A 210 -3.02 23.74 13.30
C ARG A 210 -1.92 22.83 13.79
N CYS A 211 -1.92 21.58 13.36
CA CYS A 211 -0.92 20.58 13.75
C CYS A 211 -0.34 19.87 12.52
N LEU A 212 0.97 20.00 12.32
CA LEU A 212 1.73 19.28 11.31
C LEU A 212 2.50 18.14 11.96
N ALA A 213 2.40 16.92 11.44
CA ALA A 213 3.28 15.82 11.84
C ALA A 213 4.34 15.56 10.76
N VAL A 214 5.54 15.20 11.18
CA VAL A 214 6.64 14.78 10.31
C VAL A 214 7.14 13.43 10.79
N VAL A 215 6.99 12.41 9.94
CA VAL A 215 7.56 11.08 10.14
C VAL A 215 8.85 10.99 9.35
N VAL A 216 9.93 10.62 10.04
CA VAL A 216 11.26 10.50 9.44
C VAL A 216 11.81 9.10 9.69
N ASP A 217 12.28 8.46 8.63
CA ASP A 217 13.12 7.27 8.74
C ASP A 217 14.56 7.70 9.02
N ILE A 218 14.97 7.59 10.29
CA ILE A 218 16.30 8.02 10.76
C ILE A 218 17.13 6.78 11.02
N GLU A 219 18.24 6.67 10.30
CA GLU A 219 19.21 5.60 10.51
C GLU A 219 20.43 6.11 11.28
N ALA A 220 20.77 7.41 11.18
CA ALA A 220 21.97 7.97 11.78
C ALA A 220 21.78 9.38 12.37
N VAL A 221 22.68 9.77 13.26
CA VAL A 221 22.67 11.10 13.92
C VAL A 221 22.82 12.25 12.91
N GLN A 222 23.51 12.02 11.78
CA GLN A 222 23.65 13.02 10.72
C GLN A 222 22.30 13.44 10.12
N ASP A 223 21.28 12.57 10.16
CA ASP A 223 19.96 12.88 9.65
C ASP A 223 19.22 13.88 10.57
N VAL A 224 19.60 13.99 11.85
CA VAL A 224 19.05 15.01 12.78
C VAL A 224 19.35 16.42 12.30
N ALA A 225 20.51 16.67 11.70
CA ALA A 225 20.85 17.97 11.13
C ALA A 225 19.89 18.36 9.98
N LYS A 226 19.46 17.38 9.18
CA LYS A 226 18.46 17.60 8.13
C LYS A 226 17.07 17.84 8.70
N VAL A 227 16.72 17.21 9.83
CA VAL A 227 15.47 17.51 10.55
C VAL A 227 15.49 18.94 11.09
N VAL A 228 16.61 19.42 11.63
CA VAL A 228 16.76 20.82 12.08
C VAL A 228 16.58 21.80 10.91
N GLU A 229 17.21 21.53 9.77
CA GLU A 229 17.03 22.35 8.55
C GLU A 229 15.55 22.39 8.10
N LEU A 230 14.86 21.24 8.15
CA LEU A 230 13.42 21.16 7.86
C LEU A 230 12.59 22.00 8.83
N LEU A 231 12.89 21.93 10.13
CA LEU A 231 12.20 22.71 11.16
C LEU A 231 12.41 24.21 10.99
N GLN A 232 13.60 24.65 10.60
CA GLN A 232 13.88 26.05 10.28
C GLN A 232 13.02 26.53 9.10
N TRP A 233 12.84 25.70 8.06
CA TRP A 233 11.94 26.01 6.95
C TRP A 233 10.48 26.09 7.41
N LEU A 234 10.02 25.13 8.24
CA LEU A 234 8.66 25.15 8.79
C LEU A 234 8.41 26.38 9.66
N THR A 235 9.40 26.80 10.44
CA THR A 235 9.37 28.03 11.24
C THR A 235 9.28 29.26 10.34
N THR A 236 10.06 29.29 9.26
CA THR A 236 10.03 30.38 8.26
C THR A 236 8.69 30.46 7.54
N ILE A 237 8.06 29.32 7.28
CA ILE A 237 6.71 29.24 6.69
C ILE A 237 5.66 29.76 7.68
N GLY A 238 5.89 29.65 8.99
CA GLY A 238 4.97 30.09 10.04
C GLY A 238 4.09 28.97 10.60
N VAL A 239 4.53 27.71 10.50
CA VAL A 239 3.83 26.58 11.11
C VAL A 239 3.91 26.69 12.64
N LYS A 240 2.75 26.57 13.31
CA LYS A 240 2.62 26.81 14.75
C LYS A 240 3.02 25.61 15.61
N GLN A 241 2.68 24.40 15.17
CA GLN A 241 2.92 23.17 15.93
C GLN A 241 3.41 22.07 15.00
N VAL A 242 4.48 21.39 15.41
CA VAL A 242 5.08 20.27 14.70
C VAL A 242 5.30 19.08 15.63
N GLY A 243 4.72 17.94 15.28
CA GLY A 243 5.02 16.64 15.89
C GLY A 243 6.07 15.90 15.08
N LEU A 244 7.22 15.62 15.68
CA LEU A 244 8.32 14.87 15.09
C LEU A 244 8.24 13.41 15.52
N PHE A 245 8.24 12.50 14.56
CA PHE A 245 8.23 11.07 14.82
C PHE A 245 9.41 10.37 14.17
N ASP A 246 10.10 9.55 14.96
CA ASP A 246 11.06 8.58 14.47
C ASP A 246 10.87 7.24 15.19
N SER A 247 11.01 6.14 14.44
CA SER A 247 10.73 4.81 14.99
C SER A 247 11.72 4.39 16.09
N GLN A 248 12.95 4.93 16.06
CA GLN A 248 14.06 4.57 16.95
C GLN A 248 14.18 5.46 18.20
N GLY A 249 13.43 6.56 18.28
CA GLY A 249 13.52 7.55 19.36
C GLY A 249 14.80 8.39 19.38
N LEU A 250 15.52 8.49 18.26
CA LEU A 250 16.72 9.31 18.06
C LEU A 250 16.41 10.80 18.19
N LEU A 251 15.25 11.26 17.70
CA LEU A 251 14.84 12.66 17.84
C LEU A 251 14.56 13.00 19.29
N LYS A 252 13.93 12.08 20.03
CA LYS A 252 13.67 12.23 21.46
C LYS A 252 14.96 12.33 22.27
N LYS A 253 15.98 11.53 21.92
CA LYS A 253 17.33 11.62 22.52
C LYS A 253 18.07 12.92 22.20
N SER A 254 17.78 13.52 21.04
CA SER A 254 18.43 14.75 20.56
C SER A 254 17.58 16.01 20.79
N LYS A 255 16.55 15.92 21.64
CA LYS A 255 15.57 16.98 21.89
C LYS A 255 16.22 18.32 22.26
N ASP A 256 17.15 18.32 23.21
CA ASP A 256 17.76 19.55 23.72
C ASP A 256 18.58 20.25 22.64
N LEU A 257 19.33 19.48 21.85
CA LEU A 257 20.09 19.98 20.70
C LEU A 257 19.16 20.60 19.64
N ILE A 258 18.04 19.95 19.33
CA ILE A 258 17.08 20.44 18.35
C ILE A 258 16.43 21.74 18.84
N LEU A 259 16.05 21.81 20.12
CA LEU A 259 15.45 23.00 20.71
C LEU A 259 16.43 24.18 20.76
N GLU A 260 17.71 23.94 21.06
CA GLU A 260 18.75 24.97 21.04
C GLU A 260 19.01 25.50 19.62
N THR A 261 18.98 24.61 18.62
CA THR A 261 19.35 24.97 17.24
C THR A 261 18.22 25.61 16.45
N VAL A 262 16.95 25.32 16.78
CA VAL A 262 15.79 25.88 16.09
C VAL A 262 15.31 27.16 16.81
N PRO A 263 15.49 28.35 16.21
CA PRO A 263 15.17 29.61 16.87
C PRO A 263 13.68 29.72 17.20
N GLY A 264 13.35 30.08 18.44
CA GLY A 264 11.95 30.24 18.87
C GLY A 264 11.17 28.93 18.97
N SER A 265 11.84 27.77 18.93
CA SER A 265 11.22 26.50 19.25
C SER A 265 10.94 26.37 20.74
N MET A 266 9.85 25.70 21.07
CA MET A 266 9.45 25.42 22.45
C MET A 266 8.87 24.01 22.52
N LEU A 267 9.10 23.31 23.63
CA LEU A 267 8.51 22.00 23.85
C LEU A 267 7.00 22.13 24.13
N LEU A 268 6.18 21.34 23.44
CA LEU A 268 4.72 21.34 23.59
C LEU A 268 4.27 21.03 25.03
N GLU A 269 4.99 20.16 25.74
CA GLU A 269 4.71 19.79 27.14
C GLU A 269 4.89 20.96 28.13
N GLU A 270 5.69 21.96 27.78
CA GLU A 270 5.96 23.14 28.61
C GLU A 270 4.95 24.28 28.35
N ILE A 271 4.06 24.11 27.37
CA ILE A 271 3.02 25.08 27.04
C ILE A 271 1.87 24.93 28.05
N GLY A 272 2.04 25.56 29.22
CA GLY A 272 0.94 25.77 30.17
C GLY A 272 -0.20 26.60 29.54
N LYS A 273 -1.39 26.58 30.15
CA LYS A 273 -2.63 27.21 29.64
C LYS A 273 -2.57 28.72 29.31
N ASP A 274 -1.46 29.42 29.56
CA ASP A 274 -1.31 30.87 29.42
C ASP A 274 -0.32 31.28 28.30
N PHE A 275 -0.26 30.54 27.20
CA PHE A 275 0.54 30.95 26.04
C PHE A 275 -0.25 31.86 25.10
N SER A 276 0.15 33.14 25.07
CA SER A 276 -0.19 34.04 23.96
C SER A 276 0.66 33.67 22.74
N PRO A 277 0.06 33.41 21.57
CA PRO A 277 0.78 33.06 20.36
C PRO A 277 1.43 34.32 19.78
N ASP A 278 2.53 34.76 20.38
CA ASP A 278 3.43 35.69 19.69
C ASP A 278 3.94 34.96 18.44
N GLY A 279 3.62 35.50 17.26
CA GLY A 279 3.53 34.80 15.97
C GLY A 279 4.85 34.30 15.37
N LYS A 280 5.87 34.03 16.19
CA LYS A 280 7.21 33.58 15.78
C LYS A 280 7.66 32.27 16.43
N ARG A 281 6.87 31.66 17.32
CA ARG A 281 7.28 30.44 18.02
C ARG A 281 6.67 29.18 17.39
N ILE A 282 7.47 28.12 17.33
CA ILE A 282 7.06 26.79 16.86
C ILE A 282 7.03 25.83 18.05
N ALA A 283 5.88 25.21 18.30
CA ALA A 283 5.73 24.20 19.35
C ALA A 283 6.13 22.83 18.81
N LEU A 284 7.09 22.17 19.46
CA LEU A 284 7.62 20.87 19.07
C LEU A 284 7.15 19.77 20.01
N GLU A 285 6.67 18.67 19.44
CA GLU A 285 6.37 17.42 20.14
C GLU A 285 7.29 16.33 19.59
N PHE A 286 7.85 15.49 20.45
CA PHE A 286 8.73 14.38 20.05
C PHE A 286 8.07 13.05 20.38
N ILE A 287 7.82 12.23 19.36
CA ILE A 287 7.06 10.99 19.45
C ILE A 287 7.96 9.85 18.95
N SER A 288 7.92 8.71 19.63
CA SER A 288 8.63 7.50 19.20
C SER A 288 7.71 6.28 19.17
N SER A 289 8.14 5.19 18.52
CA SER A 289 7.34 3.97 18.42
C SER A 289 7.07 3.32 19.79
N SER A 290 8.02 3.41 20.73
CA SER A 290 7.84 2.89 22.09
C SER A 290 6.71 3.59 22.84
N ASP A 291 6.57 4.90 22.63
CA ASP A 291 5.55 5.71 23.32
C ASP A 291 4.14 5.25 22.92
N ASN A 292 3.90 5.01 21.63
CA ASN A 292 2.59 4.62 21.10
C ASN A 292 2.08 3.29 21.71
N LYS A 293 2.87 2.22 21.61
CA LYS A 293 2.44 0.89 22.07
C LYS A 293 2.22 0.87 23.58
N GLU A 294 3.12 1.51 24.33
CA GLU A 294 3.02 1.61 25.78
C GLU A 294 1.85 2.51 26.19
N ALA A 295 1.61 3.62 25.48
CA ALA A 295 0.52 4.55 25.76
C ALA A 295 -0.85 3.91 25.57
N VAL A 296 -1.07 3.21 24.46
CA VAL A 296 -2.34 2.50 24.19
C VAL A 296 -2.57 1.42 25.24
N MET A 297 -1.53 0.67 25.62
CA MET A 297 -1.64 -0.35 26.67
C MET A 297 -1.99 0.26 28.03
N LYS A 298 -1.32 1.35 28.43
CA LYS A 298 -1.61 2.07 29.67
C LYS A 298 -3.02 2.65 29.67
N ALA A 299 -3.44 3.26 28.56
CA ALA A 299 -4.79 3.80 28.41
C ALA A 299 -5.86 2.70 28.51
N ALA A 300 -5.64 1.55 27.87
CA ALA A 300 -6.53 0.39 27.98
C ALA A 300 -6.62 -0.12 29.43
N ASN A 301 -5.49 -0.20 30.14
CA ASN A 301 -5.46 -0.59 31.56
C ASN A 301 -6.22 0.43 32.45
N ILE A 302 -6.09 1.73 32.18
CA ILE A 302 -6.85 2.78 32.88
C ILE A 302 -8.35 2.57 32.68
N LEU A 303 -8.79 2.35 31.44
CA LEU A 303 -10.20 2.10 31.14
C LEU A 303 -10.69 0.84 31.85
N LEU A 304 -9.95 -0.27 31.78
CA LEU A 304 -10.31 -1.51 32.47
C LEU A 304 -10.43 -1.31 33.99
N GLN A 305 -9.50 -0.59 34.62
CA GLN A 305 -9.58 -0.30 36.05
C GLN A 305 -10.79 0.56 36.41
N ARG A 306 -11.10 1.57 35.60
CA ARG A 306 -12.28 2.39 35.81
C ARG A 306 -13.56 1.54 35.69
N TYR A 307 -13.62 0.60 34.73
CA TYR A 307 -14.75 -0.32 34.55
C TYR A 307 -14.95 -1.21 35.78
N LEU A 308 -13.87 -1.83 36.27
CA LEU A 308 -13.92 -2.70 37.44
C LEU A 308 -14.34 -1.94 38.71
N LYS A 309 -13.95 -0.66 38.85
CA LYS A 309 -14.36 0.20 39.97
C LYS A 309 -15.80 0.68 39.86
N SER A 310 -16.32 0.90 38.65
CA SER A 310 -17.70 1.34 38.43
C SER A 310 -18.72 0.20 38.48
N SER A 311 -18.29 -1.06 38.40
CA SER A 311 -19.14 -2.26 38.46
C SER A 311 -19.72 -2.57 39.86
N HIS A 312 -19.99 -1.56 40.69
CA HIS A 312 -20.76 -1.71 41.92
C HIS A 312 -22.28 -1.72 41.57
N PRO A 313 -23.06 -2.70 42.07
CA PRO A 313 -24.32 -3.11 41.47
C PRO A 313 -25.52 -2.31 42.00
N GLU A 314 -25.63 -1.01 41.72
CA GLU A 314 -26.85 -0.25 42.07
C GLU A 314 -27.42 0.66 40.99
N ASN A 315 -26.83 0.77 39.78
CA ASN A 315 -27.52 1.45 38.68
C ASN A 315 -27.07 0.91 37.31
N ASP A 316 -27.83 -0.04 36.77
CA ASP A 316 -27.77 -0.53 35.39
C ASP A 316 -28.30 0.54 34.40
N GLN A 317 -27.76 1.75 34.43
CA GLN A 317 -27.86 2.63 33.26
C GLN A 317 -26.74 2.20 32.30
N GLY A 318 -27.14 1.58 31.18
CA GLY A 318 -26.25 1.08 30.13
C GLY A 318 -25.49 2.17 29.39
N GLU A 319 -24.65 2.93 30.09
CA GLU A 319 -23.67 3.79 29.45
C GLU A 319 -22.57 2.93 28.81
N ASN A 320 -22.29 3.17 27.52
CA ASN A 320 -21.19 2.53 26.84
C ASN A 320 -19.87 2.95 27.51
N PHE A 321 -19.31 2.05 28.29
CA PHE A 321 -18.12 2.33 29.09
C PHE A 321 -16.86 2.57 28.21
N PHE A 322 -16.84 1.99 27.01
CA PHE A 322 -15.73 2.11 26.07
C PHE A 322 -16.17 2.95 24.87
N THR A 323 -15.90 4.26 24.95
CA THR A 323 -16.14 5.21 23.86
C THR A 323 -14.82 5.83 23.41
N GLU A 324 -14.84 6.42 22.22
CA GLU A 324 -13.70 7.16 21.68
C GLU A 324 -13.23 8.29 22.62
N SER A 325 -14.18 9.01 23.24
CA SER A 325 -13.89 10.08 24.20
C SER A 325 -13.19 9.55 25.45
N HIS A 326 -13.64 8.40 25.99
CA HIS A 326 -12.98 7.78 27.14
C HIS A 326 -11.56 7.33 26.79
N LEU A 327 -11.32 6.79 25.59
CA LEU A 327 -9.97 6.43 25.15
C LEU A 327 -9.09 7.67 24.94
N ASN A 328 -9.61 8.74 24.35
CA ASN A 328 -8.89 10.01 24.21
C ASN A 328 -8.50 10.57 25.59
N GLU A 329 -9.40 10.53 26.57
CA GLU A 329 -9.13 10.97 27.94
C GLU A 329 -8.04 10.10 28.59
N ALA A 330 -8.14 8.77 28.46
CA ALA A 330 -7.16 7.84 29.02
C ALA A 330 -5.78 8.02 28.39
N LEU A 331 -5.69 8.28 27.08
CA LEU A 331 -4.43 8.61 26.40
C LEU A 331 -3.85 9.94 26.89
N GLY A 332 -4.72 10.95 27.11
CA GLY A 332 -4.31 12.23 27.70
C GLY A 332 -3.71 12.09 29.10
N VAL A 333 -4.25 11.19 29.94
CA VAL A 333 -3.70 10.90 31.28
C VAL A 333 -2.30 10.27 31.19
N VAL A 334 -2.00 9.52 30.14
CA VAL A 334 -0.70 8.88 29.93
C VAL A 334 0.35 9.88 29.42
N GLY A 335 -0.04 11.12 29.14
CA GLY A 335 0.86 12.16 28.64
C GLY A 335 1.01 12.15 27.11
N GLU A 336 0.20 11.36 26.39
CA GLU A 336 0.10 11.57 24.94
C GLU A 336 -0.74 12.82 24.67
N ASN A 337 -0.13 13.81 24.03
CA ASN A 337 -0.87 14.95 23.49
C ASN A 337 -1.75 14.44 22.33
N VAL A 338 -3.06 14.33 22.59
CA VAL A 338 -4.07 13.84 21.63
C VAL A 338 -4.42 14.90 20.58
N HIS A 339 -3.43 15.67 20.10
CA HIS A 339 -3.64 16.55 18.97
C HIS A 339 -3.45 15.71 17.69
N VAL A 340 -4.58 15.49 17.00
CA VAL A 340 -4.62 14.85 15.69
C VAL A 340 -3.95 15.79 14.69
N PRO A 341 -2.88 15.37 13.98
CA PRO A 341 -2.30 16.17 12.90
C PRO A 341 -3.31 16.37 11.78
N ASP A 342 -3.37 17.60 11.25
CA ASP A 342 -4.16 17.90 10.06
C ASP A 342 -3.43 17.42 8.79
N LEU A 343 -2.09 17.52 8.80
CA LEU A 343 -1.18 17.11 7.72
C LEU A 343 -0.04 16.26 8.30
N LEU A 344 0.27 15.14 7.63
CA LEU A 344 1.41 14.28 7.91
C LEU A 344 2.36 14.28 6.71
N LEU A 345 3.61 14.70 6.93
CA LEU A 345 4.69 14.61 5.97
C LEU A 345 5.53 13.37 6.26
N VAL A 346 5.62 12.46 5.29
CA VAL A 346 6.38 11.21 5.44
C VAL A 346 7.67 11.32 4.65
N TYR A 347 8.80 11.38 5.36
CA TYR A 347 10.14 11.31 4.80
C TYR A 347 10.74 9.92 5.04
N GLY A 348 10.82 9.13 3.98
CA GLY A 348 11.34 7.76 4.05
C GLY A 348 11.34 7.08 2.69
N PRO A 349 12.09 5.96 2.55
CA PRO A 349 12.17 5.20 1.31
C PRO A 349 10.87 4.46 0.98
N ILE A 350 10.05 4.17 2.00
CA ILE A 350 8.82 3.39 1.88
C ILE A 350 7.61 4.28 2.09
N ARG A 351 6.52 4.02 1.35
CA ARG A 351 5.20 4.63 1.58
C ARG A 351 4.52 4.04 2.81
N SER A 352 5.10 4.27 3.98
CA SER A 352 4.62 3.80 5.27
C SER A 352 4.70 4.94 6.29
N HIS A 353 3.80 4.95 7.28
CA HIS A 353 3.83 5.89 8.40
C HIS A 353 4.79 5.42 9.53
N LEU A 354 5.58 4.37 9.30
CA LEU A 354 6.67 3.90 10.17
C LEU A 354 6.27 3.61 11.62
N GLY A 355 5.00 3.28 11.85
CA GLY A 355 4.45 3.02 13.19
C GLY A 355 4.04 4.28 13.97
N PHE A 356 3.90 5.43 13.29
CA PHE A 356 3.25 6.62 13.84
C PHE A 356 1.90 6.25 14.49
N PRO A 357 1.52 6.88 15.63
CA PRO A 357 0.31 6.52 16.36
C PRO A 357 -0.95 6.48 15.49
N ALA A 358 -1.44 5.27 15.21
CA ALA A 358 -2.57 5.06 14.31
C ALA A 358 -3.84 5.76 14.80
N TRP A 359 -4.05 5.83 16.11
CA TRP A 359 -5.16 6.56 16.73
C TRP A 359 -5.18 8.06 16.40
N ARG A 360 -4.00 8.65 16.12
CA ARG A 360 -3.85 10.06 15.75
C ARG A 360 -4.00 10.31 14.25
N LEU A 361 -4.15 9.31 13.40
CA LEU A 361 -4.21 9.50 11.94
C LEU A 361 -5.63 9.74 11.38
N ARG A 362 -6.61 9.96 12.26
CA ARG A 362 -8.01 10.14 11.85
C ARG A 362 -8.16 11.40 11.02
N TYR A 363 -8.54 11.23 9.75
CA TYR A 363 -8.71 12.33 8.78
C TYR A 363 -7.44 13.16 8.54
N THR A 364 -6.26 12.67 8.92
CA THR A 364 -5.00 13.33 8.61
C THR A 364 -4.70 13.21 7.12
N GLU A 365 -4.40 14.33 6.47
CA GLU A 365 -3.90 14.29 5.09
C GLU A 365 -2.46 13.79 5.08
N ILE A 366 -2.15 12.78 4.26
CA ILE A 366 -0.82 12.17 4.24
C ILE A 366 -0.12 12.52 2.92
N VAL A 367 1.08 13.10 3.03
CA VAL A 367 1.92 13.44 1.89
C VAL A 367 3.27 12.74 2.03
N HIS A 368 3.59 11.88 1.06
CA HIS A 368 4.91 11.26 0.95
C HIS A 368 5.88 12.22 0.27
N MET A 369 6.92 12.62 0.99
CA MET A 369 7.91 13.62 0.56
C MET A 369 9.19 13.00 -0.01
N GLY A 370 9.36 11.68 0.10
CA GLY A 370 10.57 10.96 -0.32
C GLY A 370 11.68 11.00 0.73
N THR A 371 12.94 10.84 0.32
CA THR A 371 14.08 10.80 1.25
C THR A 371 14.40 12.17 1.83
N LEU A 372 14.60 12.25 3.15
CA LEU A 372 14.94 13.51 3.85
C LEU A 372 16.21 14.17 3.29
N LYS A 373 17.22 13.38 2.87
CA LYS A 373 18.48 13.88 2.29
C LYS A 373 18.29 14.79 1.07
N TYR A 374 17.23 14.59 0.30
CA TYR A 374 16.95 15.32 -0.94
C TYR A 374 15.75 16.28 -0.80
N MET A 375 15.39 16.66 0.43
CA MET A 375 14.30 17.59 0.66
C MET A 375 14.56 18.95 -0.02
N ARG A 376 13.48 19.59 -0.46
CA ARG A 376 13.53 20.90 -1.12
C ARG A 376 12.47 21.82 -0.54
N TYR A 377 12.84 23.06 -0.27
CA TYR A 377 11.94 24.08 0.29
C TYR A 377 10.66 24.26 -0.54
N GLY A 378 10.78 24.39 -1.86
CA GLY A 378 9.62 24.57 -2.73
C GLY A 378 8.67 23.37 -2.74
N SER A 379 9.18 22.15 -2.57
CA SER A 379 8.36 20.94 -2.46
C SER A 379 7.56 20.93 -1.16
N LEU A 380 8.19 21.34 -0.05
CA LEU A 380 7.55 21.51 1.24
C LEU A 380 6.44 22.56 1.18
N LEU A 381 6.75 23.73 0.62
CA LEU A 381 5.78 24.83 0.47
C LEU A 381 4.60 24.42 -0.41
N LYS A 382 4.87 23.69 -1.50
CA LYS A 382 3.85 23.13 -2.39
C LYS A 382 2.95 22.12 -1.67
N ALA A 383 3.50 21.25 -0.84
CA ALA A 383 2.73 20.27 -0.07
C ALA A 383 1.78 20.95 0.91
N ILE A 384 2.28 21.94 1.67
CA ILE A 384 1.47 22.71 2.62
C ILE A 384 0.39 23.50 1.89
N HIS A 385 0.73 24.22 0.82
CA HIS A 385 -0.26 24.94 0.00
C HIS A 385 -1.31 23.98 -0.59
N LYS A 386 -0.92 22.78 -1.03
CA LYS A 386 -1.90 21.81 -1.55
C LYS A 386 -2.87 21.40 -0.45
N PHE A 387 -2.38 21.17 0.77
CA PHE A 387 -3.21 20.86 1.93
C PHE A 387 -4.22 21.98 2.26
N THR A 388 -3.83 23.25 2.19
CA THR A 388 -4.77 24.35 2.48
C THR A 388 -5.99 24.33 1.53
N GLY A 389 -5.80 23.90 0.29
CA GLY A 389 -6.88 23.72 -0.69
C GLY A 389 -7.73 22.44 -0.55
N VAL A 390 -7.38 21.50 0.33
CA VAL A 390 -8.14 20.23 0.50
C VAL A 390 -9.51 20.49 1.14
N HIS A 391 -10.56 19.82 0.71
CA HIS A 391 -11.85 19.86 1.39
C HIS A 391 -12.12 18.54 2.12
N GLN A 392 -12.17 18.57 3.44
CA GLN A 392 -12.43 17.39 4.26
C GLN A 392 -13.94 17.26 4.53
N ASN A 393 -14.56 16.25 3.91
CA ASN A 393 -16.00 16.00 4.02
C ASN A 393 -16.39 15.25 5.30
N TYR A 394 -15.43 14.67 6.03
CA TYR A 394 -15.66 13.87 7.25
C TYR A 394 -16.80 12.84 7.14
N GLY A 395 -16.94 12.21 5.96
CA GLY A 395 -18.00 11.23 5.69
C GLY A 395 -19.39 11.82 5.43
N LYS A 396 -19.57 13.15 5.50
CA LYS A 396 -20.82 13.81 5.08
C LYS A 396 -20.84 13.89 3.56
N SER A 397 -21.59 12.99 2.93
CA SER A 397 -21.79 13.05 1.48
C SER A 397 -22.70 14.22 1.10
N LEU A 398 -22.21 15.11 0.24
CA LEU A 398 -23.00 16.17 -0.42
C LEU A 398 -24.19 15.59 -1.22
N ILE A 399 -24.18 14.30 -1.54
CA ILE A 399 -25.25 13.61 -2.28
C ILE A 399 -26.52 13.49 -1.44
N SER A 400 -26.42 13.45 -0.10
CA SER A 400 -27.61 13.30 0.75
C SER A 400 -28.50 14.55 0.73
N HIS A 401 -27.92 15.74 0.55
CA HIS A 401 -28.71 16.98 0.44
C HIS A 401 -29.47 17.08 -0.89
N TYR A 402 -28.86 16.67 -2.00
CA TYR A 402 -29.54 16.70 -3.31
C TYR A 402 -30.58 15.59 -3.48
N PHE A 403 -30.34 14.40 -2.92
CA PHE A 403 -31.31 13.30 -3.01
C PHE A 403 -32.55 13.57 -2.12
N ILE A 404 -32.37 14.15 -0.92
CA ILE A 404 -33.49 14.51 -0.05
C ILE A 404 -34.25 15.74 -0.57
N TYR A 405 -33.56 16.76 -1.12
CA TYR A 405 -34.27 17.88 -1.74
C TYR A 405 -35.05 17.46 -3.00
N SER A 406 -34.50 16.58 -3.85
CA SER A 406 -35.19 16.13 -5.06
C SER A 406 -36.40 15.23 -4.77
N LEU A 407 -36.36 14.41 -3.70
CA LEU A 407 -37.50 13.57 -3.28
C LEU A 407 -38.57 14.36 -2.50
N SER A 408 -38.20 15.47 -1.85
CA SER A 408 -39.18 16.35 -1.17
C SER A 408 -39.99 17.24 -2.13
N HIS A 409 -39.53 17.43 -3.38
CA HIS A 409 -40.18 18.29 -4.38
C HIS A 409 -40.90 17.54 -5.51
N THR A 410 -41.00 16.20 -5.45
CA THR A 410 -41.77 15.38 -6.41
C THR A 410 -43.03 14.74 -5.82
N GLN A 411 -43.54 15.27 -4.71
CA GLN A 411 -44.89 15.00 -4.22
C GLN A 411 -45.61 16.35 -4.03
N PHE A 412 -46.75 16.50 -4.68
CA PHE A 412 -47.57 17.72 -4.87
C PHE A 412 -47.18 18.62 -6.06
N LYS A 413 -47.70 18.28 -7.24
CA LYS A 413 -48.87 18.99 -7.79
C LYS A 413 -49.40 18.25 -9.03
N TYR A 414 -50.72 18.21 -9.09
CA TYR A 414 -51.56 17.81 -10.23
C TYR A 414 -51.17 18.50 -11.53
#